data_AF-A0A8T3NBD0-F1
#
_entry.id   AF-A0A8T3NBD0-F1
#
_cell.length_a   1.000
_cell.length_b   1.000
_cell.length_c   1.000
_cell.angle_alpha   90.00
_cell.angle_beta   90.00
_cell.angle_gamma   90.00
#
_symmetry.space_group_name_H-M   'P 1'
#
loop_
_entity.id
_entity.type
_entity.pdbx_description
1 polymer ?
#
loop_
_entity_poly.entity_id
_entity_poly.type
_entity_poly.pdbx_seq_one_letter_code
_entity_poly.pdbx_strand_id
1 'polypeptide(L)'
;MAELHVMAERQIAARPERVYGYIANFQDHHPRWLPPAFSDFLVERGGVGAGTVTRFRLSAGGRSRDYQMRVDEPTPGRVLTESDTGSSLVTTFTGQEDAPLRPCMAGHAVLHA
;
A
#
# COMPACT_ATOMS: atom_id res chain seq x y z
N MET A 1 10.91 23.62 -4.45
CA MET A 1 10.94 22.29 -3.82
C MET A 1 11.09 21.26 -4.93
N ALA A 2 11.89 20.23 -4.75
CA ALA A 2 12.03 19.16 -5.74
C ALA A 2 10.93 18.12 -5.52
N GLU A 3 10.31 17.66 -6.60
CA GLU A 3 9.37 16.54 -6.60
C GLU A 3 10.16 15.24 -6.80
N LEU A 4 9.94 14.26 -5.94
CA LEU A 4 10.51 12.93 -6.07
C LEU A 4 9.38 11.94 -6.33
N HIS A 5 9.46 11.23 -7.44
CA HIS A 5 8.53 10.17 -7.81
C HIS A 5 9.30 8.85 -7.92
N VAL A 6 8.82 7.83 -7.22
CA VAL A 6 9.37 6.47 -7.22
C VAL A 6 8.22 5.55 -7.57
N MET A 7 8.47 4.56 -8.44
CA MET A 7 7.47 3.58 -8.85
C MET A 7 8.11 2.20 -8.87
N ALA A 8 7.42 1.23 -8.28
CA ALA A 8 7.77 -0.19 -8.36
C ALA A 8 6.56 -1.00 -8.84
N GLU A 9 6.84 -2.05 -9.62
CA GLU A 9 5.82 -2.94 -10.15
C GLU A 9 6.10 -4.40 -9.81
N ARG A 10 5.05 -5.17 -9.51
CA ARG A 10 5.14 -6.63 -9.39
C ARG A 10 3.91 -7.36 -9.90
N GLN A 11 4.13 -8.42 -10.69
CA GLN A 11 3.12 -9.43 -11.03
C GLN A 11 2.96 -10.46 -9.88
N ILE A 12 1.73 -10.71 -9.48
CA ILE A 12 1.34 -11.63 -8.41
C ILE A 12 0.36 -12.64 -8.98
N ALA A 13 0.65 -13.94 -8.84
CA ALA A 13 -0.21 -15.03 -9.29
C ALA A 13 -1.43 -15.22 -8.35
N ALA A 14 -2.27 -14.20 -8.27
CA ALA A 14 -3.50 -14.17 -7.48
C ALA A 14 -4.50 -13.19 -8.11
N ARG A 15 -5.78 -13.40 -7.81
CA ARG A 15 -6.85 -12.49 -8.22
C ARG A 15 -6.63 -11.09 -7.64
N PRO A 16 -6.80 -10.00 -8.40
CA PRO A 16 -6.56 -8.64 -7.92
C PRO A 16 -7.38 -8.28 -6.69
N GLU A 17 -8.63 -8.73 -6.58
CA GLU A 17 -9.48 -8.45 -5.42
C GLU A 17 -8.89 -9.04 -4.13
N ARG A 18 -8.25 -10.20 -4.24
CA ARG A 18 -7.60 -10.85 -3.11
C ARG A 18 -6.34 -10.10 -2.69
N VAL A 19 -5.52 -9.69 -3.66
CA VAL A 19 -4.32 -8.88 -3.39
C VAL A 19 -4.70 -7.55 -2.76
N TYR A 20 -5.70 -6.87 -3.32
CA TYR A 20 -6.23 -5.62 -2.77
C TYR A 20 -6.73 -5.78 -1.35
N GLY A 21 -7.48 -6.85 -1.06
CA GLY A 21 -7.95 -7.15 0.31
C GLY A 21 -6.81 -7.31 1.32
N TYR A 22 -5.66 -7.85 0.91
CA TYR A 22 -4.47 -7.93 1.78
C TYR A 22 -3.80 -6.57 2.00
N ILE A 23 -3.75 -5.71 0.97
CA ILE A 23 -3.18 -4.36 1.06
C ILE A 23 -4.06 -3.48 1.95
N ALA A 24 -5.37 -3.51 1.72
CA ALA A 24 -6.34 -2.67 2.43
C ALA A 24 -6.55 -3.10 3.89
N ASN A 25 -6.14 -4.30 4.32
CA ASN A 25 -6.25 -4.74 5.71
C ASN A 25 -4.96 -4.42 6.50
N PHE A 26 -4.96 -3.23 7.10
CA PHE A 26 -3.89 -2.72 7.96
C PHE A 26 -3.87 -3.36 9.35
N GLN A 27 -4.98 -3.95 9.79
CA GLN A 27 -5.11 -4.55 11.11
C GLN A 27 -4.39 -5.90 11.19
N ASP A 28 -4.72 -6.81 10.26
CA ASP A 28 -4.32 -8.22 10.37
C ASP A 28 -3.20 -8.60 9.41
N HIS A 29 -3.08 -7.91 8.27
CA HIS A 29 -2.22 -8.35 7.19
C HIS A 29 -1.04 -7.44 6.96
N HIS A 30 -1.25 -6.14 6.77
CA HIS A 30 -0.21 -5.16 6.46
C HIS A 30 1.04 -5.23 7.38
N PRO A 31 0.90 -5.38 8.72
CA PRO A 31 2.06 -5.45 9.62
C PRO A 31 2.95 -6.67 9.38
N ARG A 32 2.43 -7.73 8.75
CA ARG A 32 3.13 -9.02 8.61
C ARG A 32 4.16 -9.04 7.47
N TRP A 33 4.14 -8.06 6.58
CA TRP A 33 5.01 -8.00 5.41
C TRP A 33 5.75 -6.68 5.27
N LEU A 34 5.78 -5.88 6.34
CA LEU A 34 6.61 -4.68 6.41
C LEU A 34 8.10 -5.06 6.42
N PRO A 35 8.93 -4.39 5.61
CA PRO A 35 10.38 -4.55 5.67
C PRO A 35 10.97 -4.22 7.05
N PRO A 36 12.16 -4.74 7.41
CA PRO A 36 12.80 -4.47 8.71
C PRO A 36 13.07 -2.99 9.02
N ALA A 37 13.00 -2.11 8.03
CA ALA A 37 13.14 -0.66 8.19
C ALA A 37 11.96 -0.02 8.93
N PHE A 38 10.82 -0.70 9.02
CA PHE A 38 9.62 -0.24 9.70
C PHE A 38 9.56 -0.80 11.13
N SER A 39 9.15 0.02 12.08
CA SER A 39 8.93 -0.37 13.48
C SER A 39 7.71 0.35 14.07
N ASP A 40 7.29 -0.08 15.27
CA ASP A 40 6.23 0.58 16.06
C ASP A 40 4.90 0.76 15.30
N PHE A 41 4.56 -0.18 14.42
CA PHE A 41 3.34 -0.11 13.62
C PHE A 41 2.09 -0.24 14.52
N LEU A 42 1.17 0.70 14.36
CA LEU A 42 -0.09 0.79 15.09
C LEU A 42 -1.19 1.29 14.16
N VAL A 43 -2.38 0.71 14.28
CA VAL A 43 -3.62 1.28 13.71
C VAL A 43 -4.26 2.19 14.75
N GLU A 44 -4.36 3.49 14.47
CA GLU A 44 -4.97 4.48 15.36
C GLU A 44 -6.48 4.62 15.14
N ARG A 45 -6.95 4.37 13.90
CA ARG A 45 -8.38 4.41 13.53
C ARG A 45 -8.64 3.46 12.37
N GLY A 46 -9.81 2.85 12.34
CA GLY A 46 -10.22 1.98 11.24
C GLY A 46 -9.46 0.66 11.29
N GLY A 47 -8.70 0.36 10.24
CA GLY A 47 -7.89 -0.85 10.12
C GLY A 47 -8.14 -1.62 8.83
N VAL A 48 -9.20 -1.27 8.10
CA VAL A 48 -9.49 -1.80 6.77
C VAL A 48 -9.95 -0.68 5.85
N GLY A 49 -9.25 -0.49 4.73
CA GLY A 49 -9.63 0.42 3.65
C GLY A 49 -9.68 1.90 4.05
N ALA A 50 -10.48 2.67 3.30
CA ALA A 50 -10.61 4.11 3.46
C ALA A 50 -10.99 4.53 4.88
N GLY A 51 -10.39 5.62 5.36
CA GLY A 51 -10.58 6.13 6.73
C GLY A 51 -9.69 5.46 7.78
N THR A 52 -8.87 4.47 7.38
CA THR A 52 -7.81 3.94 8.23
C THR A 52 -6.73 4.99 8.48
N VAL A 53 -6.27 5.06 9.73
CA VAL A 53 -5.11 5.88 10.12
C VAL A 53 -4.10 4.98 10.81
N THR A 54 -2.88 4.95 10.31
CA THR A 54 -1.79 4.15 10.86
C THR A 54 -0.64 5.03 11.31
N ARG A 55 0.06 4.59 12.35
CA ARG A 55 1.30 5.19 12.82
C ARG A 55 2.42 4.16 12.77
N PHE A 56 3.60 4.57 12.34
CA PHE A 56 4.80 3.74 12.38
C PHE A 56 6.06 4.62 12.38
N ARG A 57 7.20 4.00 12.66
CA ARG A 57 8.52 4.60 12.50
C ARG A 57 9.25 3.96 11.32
N LEU A 58 9.83 4.78 10.46
CA LEU A 58 10.64 4.35 9.32
C LEU A 58 12.09 4.80 9.50
N SER A 59 13.01 3.85 9.37
CA SER A 59 14.46 4.09 9.43
C SER A 59 15.10 3.82 8.06
N ALA A 60 15.51 4.89 7.37
CA ALA A 60 16.09 4.82 6.03
C ALA A 60 17.16 5.91 5.83
N GLY A 61 18.23 5.59 5.09
CA GLY A 61 19.29 6.56 4.77
C GLY A 61 19.97 7.18 6.01
N GLY A 62 20.11 6.42 7.10
CA GLY A 62 20.70 6.89 8.36
C GLY A 62 19.80 7.84 9.17
N ARG A 63 18.51 7.95 8.84
CA ARG A 63 17.53 8.79 9.53
C ARG A 63 16.33 7.96 9.96
N SER A 64 15.76 8.27 11.11
CA SER A 64 14.51 7.68 11.59
C SER A 64 13.45 8.77 11.75
N ARG A 65 12.22 8.50 11.30
CA ARG A 65 11.07 9.41 11.42
C ARG A 65 9.81 8.65 11.75
N ASP A 66 8.96 9.29 12.55
CA ASP A 66 7.59 8.84 12.81
C ASP A 66 6.68 9.36 11.68
N TYR A 67 5.79 8.49 11.21
CA TYR A 67 4.79 8.76 10.18
C TYR A 67 3.39 8.51 10.73
N GLN A 68 2.44 9.31 10.28
CA GLN A 68 1.02 9.06 10.49
C GLN A 68 0.34 9.10 9.13
N MET A 69 -0.03 7.93 8.63
CA MET A 69 -0.59 7.78 7.29
C MET A 69 -2.11 7.70 7.37
N ARG A 70 -2.79 8.46 6.51
CA ARG A 70 -4.23 8.36 6.26
C ARG A 70 -4.47 7.59 4.98
N VAL A 71 -5.36 6.61 5.06
CA VAL A 71 -5.77 5.78 3.93
C VAL A 71 -7.05 6.32 3.31
N ASP A 72 -7.05 6.46 1.99
CA ASP A 72 -8.22 6.73 1.17
C ASP A 72 -8.26 5.73 -0.01
N GLU A 73 -9.45 5.49 -0.57
CA GLU A 73 -9.65 4.58 -1.70
C GLU A 73 -10.31 5.33 -2.88
N PRO A 74 -9.54 6.07 -3.69
CA PRO A 74 -10.09 6.85 -4.81
C PRO A 74 -10.86 5.99 -5.81
N THR A 75 -10.51 4.72 -5.93
CA THR A 75 -11.29 3.70 -6.65
C THR A 75 -11.34 2.45 -5.78
N PRO A 76 -12.39 2.26 -4.98
CA PRO A 76 -12.50 1.12 -4.08
C PRO A 76 -12.29 -0.21 -4.80
N GLY A 77 -11.49 -1.10 -4.20
CA GLY A 77 -11.15 -2.40 -4.80
C GLY A 77 -10.01 -2.35 -5.83
N ARG A 78 -9.50 -1.16 -6.19
CA ARG A 78 -8.49 -1.01 -7.25
C ARG A 78 -7.34 -0.08 -6.91
N VAL A 79 -7.65 1.11 -6.36
CA VAL A 79 -6.69 2.16 -6.05
C VAL A 79 -6.82 2.51 -4.58
N LEU A 80 -5.70 2.49 -3.86
CA LEU A 80 -5.57 2.87 -2.46
C LEU A 80 -4.43 3.87 -2.33
N THR A 81 -4.64 4.93 -1.56
CA THR A 81 -3.62 5.96 -1.29
C THR A 81 -3.36 6.07 0.20
N GLU A 82 -2.09 6.11 0.58
CA GLU A 82 -1.63 6.40 1.94
C GLU A 82 -0.94 7.78 1.93
N SER A 83 -1.53 8.76 2.62
CA SER A 83 -1.00 10.13 2.70
C SER A 83 -0.45 10.40 4.09
N ASP A 84 0.80 10.84 4.20
CA ASP A 84 1.39 11.26 5.47
C ASP A 84 0.77 12.60 5.93
N THR A 85 0.38 12.71 7.20
CA THR A 85 -0.19 13.96 7.73
C THR A 85 0.88 15.01 8.08
N GLY A 86 2.15 14.60 8.19
CA GLY A 86 3.29 15.45 8.53
C GLY A 86 4.11 15.97 7.34
N SER A 87 3.76 15.59 6.11
CA SER A 87 4.49 15.95 4.89
C SER A 87 3.60 15.86 3.64
N SER A 88 4.19 16.01 2.45
CA SER A 88 3.51 15.81 1.17
C SER A 88 3.72 14.40 0.60
N LEU A 89 4.21 13.43 1.39
CA LEU A 89 4.42 12.07 0.94
C LEU A 89 3.08 11.36 0.73
N VAL A 90 2.90 10.80 -0.46
CA VAL A 90 1.76 9.95 -0.81
C VAL A 90 2.30 8.66 -1.42
N THR A 91 1.83 7.52 -0.92
CA THR A 91 2.08 6.20 -1.51
C THR A 91 0.79 5.73 -2.16
N THR A 92 0.85 5.26 -3.41
CA THR A 92 -0.35 4.85 -4.16
C THR A 92 -0.22 3.40 -4.59
N PHE A 93 -1.11 2.55 -4.09
CA PHE A 93 -1.22 1.16 -4.52
C PHE A 93 -2.30 1.02 -5.59
N THR A 94 -1.90 0.60 -6.79
CA THR A 94 -2.83 0.28 -7.87
C THR A 94 -2.76 -1.19 -8.21
N GLY A 95 -3.89 -1.89 -8.08
CA GLY A 95 -4.09 -3.22 -8.60
C GLY A 95 -4.71 -3.17 -10.00
N GLN A 96 -4.14 -3.90 -10.95
CA GLN A 96 -4.76 -4.13 -12.26
C GLN A 96 -4.67 -5.61 -12.63
N GLU A 97 -5.63 -6.08 -13.42
CA GLU A 97 -5.55 -7.37 -14.07
C GLU A 97 -4.44 -7.34 -15.13
N ASP A 98 -3.66 -8.40 -15.19
CA ASP A 98 -2.78 -8.63 -16.34
C ASP A 98 -3.64 -8.82 -17.60
N ALA A 99 -3.46 -7.96 -18.60
CA ALA A 99 -4.22 -8.04 -19.84
C ALA A 99 -3.90 -9.38 -20.54
N PRO A 100 -4.90 -10.18 -20.94
CA PRO A 100 -4.65 -11.53 -21.41
C PRO A 100 -3.88 -11.51 -22.73
N LEU A 101 -2.65 -12.02 -22.74
CA LEU A 101 -1.95 -12.35 -23.99
C LEU A 101 -2.48 -13.63 -24.68
N ARG A 102 -3.43 -14.37 -24.07
CA ARG A 102 -4.23 -15.49 -24.63
C ARG A 102 -5.09 -16.12 -23.51
N PRO A 103 -6.13 -16.93 -23.81
CA PRO A 103 -7.09 -17.38 -22.80
C PRO A 103 -6.49 -18.55 -22.00
N CYS A 104 -5.88 -18.26 -20.87
CA CYS A 104 -5.73 -19.22 -19.77
C CYS A 104 -6.09 -18.50 -18.48
N MET A 105 -7.13 -18.99 -17.83
CA MET A 105 -7.78 -18.42 -16.64
C MET A 105 -6.87 -18.56 -15.39
N ALA A 106 -5.84 -17.73 -15.30
CA ALA A 106 -5.11 -17.46 -14.07
C ALA A 106 -4.94 -15.94 -13.98
N GLY A 107 -5.78 -15.29 -13.18
CA GLY A 107 -5.70 -13.85 -12.94
C GLY A 107 -4.39 -13.54 -12.23
N HIS A 108 -3.56 -12.69 -12.84
CA HIS A 108 -2.37 -12.12 -12.21
C HIS A 108 -2.68 -10.66 -11.87
N ALA A 109 -2.31 -10.23 -10.68
CA ALA A 109 -2.42 -8.83 -10.27
C ALA A 109 -1.08 -8.13 -10.49
N VAL A 110 -1.12 -6.96 -11.11
CA VAL A 110 0.03 -6.07 -11.17
C VAL A 110 -0.15 -5.00 -10.09
N LEU A 111 0.79 -4.91 -9.15
CA LEU A 111 0.81 -3.88 -8.11
C LEU A 111 1.79 -2.79 -8.48
N HIS A 112 1.30 -1.55 -8.62
CA HIS A 112 2.12 -0.33 -8.71
C HIS A 112 2.12 0.33 -7.34
N ALA A 113 3.30 0.65 -6.80
CA ALA A 113 3.50 1.33 -5.50
C ALA A 113 4.54 2.45 -5.61
#